data_AF-A0A0N5B3K9-F1
#
_entry.id   AF-A0A0N5B3K9-F1
#
_cell.length_a   1.000
_cell.length_b   1.000
_cell.length_c   1.000
_cell.angle_alpha   90.00
_cell.angle_beta   90.00
_cell.angle_gamma   90.00
#
_symmetry.space_group_name_H-M   'P 1'
#
loop_
_entity.id
_entity.type
_entity.pdbx_description
1 polymer ?
#
loop_
_entity_poly.entity_id
_entity_poly.type
_entity_poly.pdbx_seq_one_letter_code
_entity_poly.pdbx_strand_id
1 'polypeptide(L)'
;MQIKFNQKFPLSSPYGIILTGRLVFSCLLLIIICFMKYHYDGIGLVIWSTWFFGFWSALSFTAHIFGLQYNLSDSPGAVFYIPFAFLDFFIGLFGAFFHGIGTLICLVSLFDAARHSTGFFINYFLATINCALLVIVFGYYSLLIYRKTPNGKLLAIREMIVQGDNITHLNLPTINNSASGMAPAQPNHTMTGVSVFKTIQSPY
;
A
#
# COMPACT_ATOMS: atom_id res chain seq x y z
N MET A 1 -16.46 -0.45 20.02
CA MET A 1 -16.06 -0.60 18.61
C MET A 1 -15.80 -2.08 18.36
N GLN A 2 -16.58 -2.76 17.53
CA GLN A 2 -16.32 -4.17 17.19
C GLN A 2 -15.43 -4.21 15.95
N ILE A 3 -14.17 -4.63 16.10
CA ILE A 3 -13.23 -4.75 14.98
C ILE A 3 -13.64 -5.96 14.15
N LYS A 4 -14.12 -5.74 12.93
CA LYS A 4 -14.45 -6.83 11.99
C LYS A 4 -13.17 -7.37 11.35
N PHE A 5 -12.87 -8.64 11.62
CA PHE A 5 -11.72 -9.34 11.06
C PHE A 5 -12.01 -9.83 9.62
N ASN A 6 -11.24 -9.36 8.65
CA ASN A 6 -11.40 -9.71 7.24
C ASN A 6 -10.43 -10.83 6.81
N GLN A 7 -10.83 -12.07 7.08
CA GLN A 7 -10.06 -13.27 6.71
C GLN A 7 -9.88 -13.47 5.20
N LYS A 8 -10.78 -12.91 4.39
CA LYS A 8 -10.73 -13.07 2.93
C LYS A 8 -9.78 -12.08 2.27
N PHE A 9 -9.34 -11.05 3.00
CA PHE A 9 -8.48 -10.00 2.44
C PHE A 9 -7.21 -10.54 1.77
N PRO A 10 -6.42 -11.47 2.34
CA PRO A 10 -5.17 -11.92 1.71
C PRO A 10 -5.33 -12.52 0.30
N LEU A 11 -6.52 -13.07 0.02
CA LEU A 11 -6.86 -13.70 -1.27
C LEU A 11 -7.75 -12.82 -2.15
N SER A 12 -8.13 -11.64 -1.67
CA SER A 12 -8.96 -10.68 -2.41
C SER A 12 -8.13 -9.98 -3.50
N SER A 13 -8.60 -10.02 -4.74
CA SER A 13 -7.85 -9.56 -5.91
C SER A 13 -8.41 -8.22 -6.39
N PRO A 14 -7.59 -7.21 -6.72
CA PRO A 14 -6.14 -7.30 -6.86
C PRO A 14 -5.36 -6.90 -5.60
N TYR A 15 -5.93 -6.08 -4.71
CA TYR A 15 -5.15 -5.41 -3.66
C TYR A 15 -4.65 -6.35 -2.57
N GLY A 16 -5.47 -7.31 -2.15
CA GLY A 16 -5.13 -8.29 -1.14
C GLY A 16 -4.00 -9.23 -1.56
N ILE A 17 -4.08 -9.77 -2.78
CA ILE A 17 -3.03 -10.63 -3.35
C ILE A 17 -1.71 -9.85 -3.46
N ILE A 18 -1.74 -8.61 -3.95
CA ILE A 18 -0.54 -7.81 -4.14
C ILE A 18 0.09 -7.44 -2.80
N LEU A 19 -0.71 -7.03 -1.81
CA LEU A 19 -0.21 -6.68 -0.47
C LEU A 19 0.34 -7.91 0.26
N THR A 20 -0.28 -9.06 0.09
CA THR A 20 0.26 -10.36 0.55
C THR A 20 1.59 -10.65 -0.14
N GLY A 21 1.68 -10.44 -1.45
CA GLY A 21 2.92 -10.56 -2.22
C GLY A 21 4.03 -9.66 -1.70
N ARG A 22 3.74 -8.38 -1.40
CA ARG A 22 4.71 -7.43 -0.82
C ARG A 22 5.32 -8.01 0.46
N LEU A 23 4.49 -8.56 1.34
CA LEU A 23 4.93 -9.16 2.60
C LEU A 23 5.76 -10.43 2.37
N VAL A 24 5.25 -11.37 1.58
CA VAL A 24 5.90 -12.67 1.32
C VAL A 24 7.26 -12.49 0.65
N PHE A 25 7.34 -11.67 -0.40
CA PHE A 25 8.61 -11.44 -1.11
C PHE A 25 9.62 -10.67 -0.26
N SER A 26 9.15 -9.75 0.62
CA SER A 26 10.04 -9.07 1.56
C SER A 26 10.65 -10.05 2.56
N CYS A 27 9.83 -10.94 3.14
CA CYS A 27 10.32 -12.01 4.03
C CYS A 27 11.27 -12.96 3.29
N LEU A 28 10.93 -13.38 2.07
CA LEU A 28 11.78 -14.24 1.26
C LEU A 28 13.15 -13.58 1.00
N LEU A 29 13.18 -12.27 0.75
CA LEU A 29 14.43 -11.55 0.48
C LEU A 29 15.32 -11.49 1.72
N LEU A 30 14.73 -11.22 2.89
CA LEU A 30 15.46 -11.27 4.16
C LEU A 30 16.01 -12.67 4.44
N ILE A 31 15.23 -13.73 4.18
CA ILE A 31 15.69 -15.11 4.33
C ILE A 31 16.88 -15.39 3.41
N ILE A 32 16.79 -15.02 2.12
CA ILE A 32 17.88 -15.20 1.15
C ILE A 32 19.15 -14.51 1.66
N ILE A 33 19.04 -13.25 2.10
CA ILE A 33 20.19 -12.48 2.60
C ILE A 33 20.77 -13.10 3.87
N CYS A 34 19.96 -13.61 4.80
CA CYS A 34 20.44 -14.31 5.99
C CYS A 34 21.26 -15.57 5.67
N PHE A 35 20.94 -16.26 4.57
CA PHE A 35 21.71 -17.42 4.11
C PHE A 35 22.95 -17.04 3.28
N MET A 36 23.18 -15.75 3.00
CA MET A 36 24.37 -15.27 2.31
C MET A 36 25.54 -15.19 3.28
N LYS A 37 26.52 -16.06 3.08
CA LYS A 37 27.75 -16.11 3.90
C LYS A 37 28.61 -14.85 3.76
N TYR A 38 28.59 -14.20 2.60
CA TYR A 38 29.36 -13.00 2.31
C TYR A 38 28.46 -11.93 1.69
N HIS A 39 28.88 -10.68 1.86
CA HIS A 39 28.12 -9.50 1.47
C HIS A 39 29.03 -8.60 0.66
N TYR A 40 28.67 -8.35 -0.60
CA TYR A 40 29.32 -7.30 -1.40
C TYR A 40 28.88 -5.90 -0.95
N ASP A 41 29.70 -4.90 -1.28
CA ASP A 41 29.40 -3.51 -1.01
C ASP A 41 28.07 -3.08 -1.65
N GLY A 42 27.33 -2.23 -0.93
CA GLY A 42 26.01 -1.74 -1.35
C GLY A 42 24.83 -2.61 -0.90
N ILE A 43 25.04 -3.87 -0.49
CA ILE A 43 23.94 -4.73 -0.02
C ILE A 43 23.23 -4.19 1.24
N GLY A 44 23.90 -3.31 2.01
CA GLY A 44 23.30 -2.60 3.13
C GLY A 44 22.06 -1.78 2.74
N LEU A 45 22.04 -1.19 1.54
CA LEU A 45 20.86 -0.50 1.02
C LEU A 45 19.70 -1.48 0.77
N VAL A 46 20.00 -2.67 0.23
CA VAL A 46 19.00 -3.72 0.01
C VAL A 46 18.40 -4.16 1.35
N ILE A 47 19.26 -4.51 2.32
CA ILE A 47 18.84 -4.91 3.68
C ILE A 47 17.96 -3.85 4.33
N TRP A 48 18.42 -2.60 4.35
CA TRP A 48 17.69 -1.49 4.95
C TRP A 48 16.34 -1.28 4.27
N SER A 49 16.33 -1.24 2.93
CA SER A 49 15.10 -1.03 2.16
C SER A 49 14.11 -2.17 2.36
N THR A 50 14.55 -3.43 2.33
CA THR A 50 13.69 -4.60 2.57
C THR A 50 13.11 -4.60 3.98
N TRP A 51 13.91 -4.25 5.01
CA TRP A 51 13.39 -4.13 6.37
C TRP A 51 12.37 -3.01 6.51
N PHE A 52 12.69 -1.81 6.04
CA PHE A 52 11.83 -0.63 6.18
C PHE A 52 10.50 -0.82 5.44
N PHE A 53 10.56 -1.18 4.15
CA PHE A 53 9.38 -1.36 3.32
C PHE A 53 8.62 -2.65 3.63
N GLY A 54 9.32 -3.71 4.06
CA GLY A 54 8.72 -4.95 4.54
C GLY A 54 7.95 -4.74 5.84
N PHE A 55 8.51 -3.99 6.80
CA PHE A 55 7.82 -3.62 8.03
C PHE A 55 6.56 -2.78 7.73
N TRP A 56 6.67 -1.79 6.85
CA TRP A 56 5.50 -1.03 6.40
C TRP A 56 4.45 -1.95 5.74
N SER A 57 4.88 -2.89 4.89
CA SER A 57 3.97 -3.85 4.27
C SER A 57 3.24 -4.70 5.32
N ALA A 58 3.89 -5.09 6.41
CA ALA A 58 3.27 -5.83 7.51
C ALA A 58 2.23 -4.97 8.26
N LEU A 59 2.56 -3.71 8.53
CA LEU A 59 1.60 -2.75 9.12
C LEU A 59 0.39 -2.55 8.20
N SER A 60 0.60 -2.34 6.90
CA SER A 60 -0.48 -2.20 5.92
C SER A 60 -1.33 -3.44 5.82
N PHE A 61 -0.72 -4.61 5.74
CA PHE A 61 -1.45 -5.87 5.70
C PHE A 61 -2.31 -6.08 6.95
N THR A 62 -1.76 -5.78 8.12
CA THR A 62 -2.46 -5.89 9.41
C THR A 62 -3.62 -4.90 9.48
N ALA A 63 -3.43 -3.65 9.02
CA ALA A 63 -4.47 -2.64 8.99
C ALA A 63 -5.66 -3.05 8.10
N HIS A 64 -5.40 -3.72 6.97
CA HIS A 64 -6.45 -4.22 6.09
C HIS A 64 -7.15 -5.46 6.66
N ILE A 65 -6.43 -6.38 7.31
CA ILE A 65 -7.02 -7.54 7.99
C ILE A 65 -7.98 -7.11 9.09
N PHE A 66 -7.63 -6.11 9.89
CA PHE A 66 -8.51 -5.58 10.93
C PHE A 66 -9.57 -4.59 10.40
N GLY A 67 -9.63 -4.39 9.07
CA GLY A 67 -10.55 -3.45 8.45
C GLY A 67 -10.46 -2.07 9.07
N LEU A 68 -9.27 -1.61 9.47
CA LEU A 68 -9.10 -0.34 10.18
C LEU A 68 -9.59 0.83 9.30
N GLN A 69 -9.33 0.76 8.00
CA GLN A 69 -9.88 1.68 7.00
C GLN A 69 -11.41 1.59 6.82
N TYR A 70 -12.15 0.73 7.50
CA TYR A 70 -13.61 0.72 7.45
C TYR A 70 -14.20 0.96 8.84
N ASN A 71 -13.60 0.37 9.86
CA ASN A 71 -14.05 0.54 11.23
C ASN A 71 -13.85 1.99 11.71
N LEU A 72 -12.84 2.70 11.21
CA LEU A 72 -12.59 4.10 11.57
C LEU A 72 -13.29 5.14 10.68
N SER A 73 -14.01 4.77 9.61
CA SER A 73 -14.73 5.76 8.75
C SER A 73 -15.86 6.42 9.49
N ASP A 74 -16.56 5.62 10.29
CA ASP A 74 -17.83 6.00 10.91
C ASP A 74 -17.62 6.71 12.25
N SER A 75 -16.36 6.97 12.66
CA SER A 75 -16.01 7.73 13.87
C SER A 75 -15.66 9.17 13.53
N PRO A 76 -16.55 10.15 13.78
CA PRO A 76 -16.25 11.57 13.56
C PRO A 76 -15.06 12.00 14.43
N GLY A 77 -14.04 12.63 13.82
CA GLY A 77 -12.83 13.11 14.51
C GLY A 77 -11.61 12.17 14.47
N ALA A 78 -11.69 11.01 13.82
CA ALA A 78 -10.56 10.10 13.68
C ALA A 78 -9.56 10.59 12.60
N VAL A 79 -8.51 11.29 13.05
CA VAL A 79 -7.39 11.80 12.22
C VAL A 79 -6.64 10.68 11.44
N PHE A 80 -6.83 9.42 11.82
CA PHE A 80 -6.15 8.25 11.25
C PHE A 80 -6.78 7.66 9.97
N TYR A 81 -7.95 8.12 9.56
CA TYR A 81 -8.71 7.45 8.50
C TYR A 81 -8.23 7.77 7.07
N ILE A 82 -7.57 8.92 6.88
CA ILE A 82 -7.49 9.62 5.59
C ILE A 82 -6.06 9.67 4.99
N PRO A 83 -4.93 9.40 5.69
CA PRO A 83 -3.65 9.31 4.99
C PRO A 83 -3.22 7.88 4.64
N PHE A 84 -3.96 6.83 4.99
CA PHE A 84 -3.44 5.46 4.87
C PHE A 84 -3.17 5.03 3.43
N ALA A 85 -4.16 5.15 2.53
CA ALA A 85 -3.98 4.82 1.11
C ALA A 85 -2.99 5.76 0.43
N PHE A 86 -3.00 7.05 0.79
CA PHE A 86 -2.07 8.05 0.28
C PHE A 86 -0.63 7.74 0.68
N LEU A 87 -0.40 7.40 1.94
CA LEU A 87 0.92 7.06 2.45
C LEU A 87 1.37 5.70 1.89
N ASP A 88 0.48 4.71 1.78
CA ASP A 88 0.81 3.42 1.17
C ASP A 88 1.15 3.55 -0.32
N PHE A 89 0.56 4.54 -1.03
CA PHE A 89 0.96 4.92 -2.38
C PHE A 89 2.40 5.46 -2.43
N PHE A 90 2.78 6.42 -1.58
CA PHE A 90 4.15 6.93 -1.56
C PHE A 90 5.16 5.88 -1.12
N ILE A 91 4.83 5.08 -0.10
CA ILE A 91 5.68 3.97 0.33
C ILE A 91 5.81 2.92 -0.78
N GLY A 92 4.74 2.68 -1.54
CA GLY A 92 4.78 1.88 -2.75
C GLY A 92 5.78 2.43 -3.79
N LEU A 93 5.71 3.73 -4.09
CA LEU A 93 6.59 4.40 -5.06
C LEU A 93 8.06 4.39 -4.62
N PHE A 94 8.33 4.80 -3.37
CA PHE A 94 9.68 4.76 -2.82
C PHE A 94 10.20 3.32 -2.70
N GLY A 95 9.35 2.38 -2.28
CA GLY A 95 9.70 0.97 -2.21
C GLY A 95 10.12 0.42 -3.56
N ALA A 96 9.39 0.73 -4.63
CA ALA A 96 9.75 0.35 -6.00
C ALA A 96 11.07 1.02 -6.45
N PHE A 97 11.28 2.29 -6.12
CA PHE A 97 12.52 3.01 -6.46
C PHE A 97 13.75 2.39 -5.77
N PHE A 98 13.71 2.20 -4.44
CA PHE A 98 14.83 1.65 -3.68
C PHE A 98 15.11 0.19 -4.01
N HIS A 99 14.08 -0.66 -4.19
CA HIS A 99 14.29 -2.03 -4.67
C HIS A 99 14.74 -2.06 -6.14
N GLY A 100 14.47 -1.02 -6.93
CA GLY A 100 15.00 -0.86 -8.27
C GLY A 100 16.53 -0.69 -8.23
N ILE A 101 17.02 0.22 -7.39
CA ILE A 101 18.46 0.36 -7.13
C ILE A 101 19.02 -0.94 -6.55
N GLY A 102 18.34 -1.56 -5.60
CA GLY A 102 18.73 -2.84 -5.01
C GLY A 102 18.88 -3.97 -6.03
N THR A 103 18.00 -4.01 -7.03
CA THR A 103 18.08 -4.99 -8.13
C THR A 103 19.37 -4.80 -8.94
N LEU A 104 19.77 -3.54 -9.22
CA LEU A 104 21.02 -3.25 -9.91
C LEU A 104 22.25 -3.65 -9.07
N ILE A 105 22.24 -3.39 -7.77
CA ILE A 105 23.30 -3.80 -6.84
C ILE A 105 23.44 -5.33 -6.83
N CYS A 106 22.33 -6.05 -6.69
CA CYS A 106 22.31 -7.50 -6.71
C CYS A 106 22.77 -8.06 -8.07
N LEU A 107 22.42 -7.40 -9.18
CA LEU A 107 22.83 -7.80 -10.53
C LEU A 107 24.34 -7.63 -10.75
N VAL A 108 24.93 -6.51 -10.32
CA VAL A 108 26.39 -6.32 -10.39
C VAL A 108 27.10 -7.35 -9.50
N SER A 109 26.59 -7.54 -8.29
CA SER A 109 27.09 -8.54 -7.34
C SER A 109 26.99 -9.98 -7.87
N LEU A 110 25.97 -10.27 -8.67
CA LEU A 110 25.78 -11.57 -9.31
C LEU A 110 26.91 -11.89 -10.30
N PHE A 111 27.28 -10.92 -11.14
CA PHE A 111 28.36 -11.10 -12.11
C PHE A 111 29.71 -11.32 -11.44
N ASP A 112 29.94 -10.70 -10.28
CA ASP A 112 31.17 -10.92 -9.52
C ASP A 112 31.15 -12.26 -8.76
N ALA A 113 30.00 -12.64 -8.19
CA ALA A 113 29.79 -13.95 -7.57
C ALA A 113 30.01 -15.12 -8.53
N ALA A 114 29.68 -14.95 -9.82
CA ALA A 114 29.87 -15.96 -10.87
C ALA A 114 31.34 -16.40 -11.02
N ARG A 115 32.29 -15.54 -10.62
CA ARG A 115 33.73 -15.80 -10.72
C ARG A 115 34.28 -16.58 -9.52
N HIS A 116 33.54 -16.66 -8.42
CA HIS A 116 34.04 -17.19 -7.14
C HIS A 116 33.44 -18.55 -6.76
N SER A 117 32.11 -18.69 -6.77
CA SER A 117 31.47 -19.91 -6.28
C SER A 117 30.01 -20.04 -6.75
N THR A 118 29.63 -21.26 -7.16
CA THR A 118 28.27 -21.57 -7.62
C THR A 118 27.20 -21.29 -6.57
N GLY A 119 27.44 -21.61 -5.29
CA GLY A 119 26.46 -21.37 -4.23
C GLY A 119 26.21 -19.87 -3.97
N PHE A 120 27.26 -19.07 -4.10
CA PHE A 120 27.19 -17.63 -3.93
C PHE A 120 26.47 -16.96 -5.10
N PHE A 121 26.72 -17.44 -6.32
CA PHE A 121 26.00 -17.06 -7.51
C PHE A 121 24.50 -17.34 -7.39
N ILE A 122 24.09 -18.53 -6.93
CA ILE A 122 22.68 -18.89 -6.77
C ILE A 122 21.97 -17.94 -5.79
N ASN A 123 22.59 -17.63 -4.64
CA ASN A 123 21.98 -16.72 -3.67
C ASN A 123 21.78 -15.31 -4.25
N TYR A 124 22.78 -14.75 -4.93
CA TYR A 124 22.63 -13.44 -5.60
C TYR A 124 21.64 -13.48 -6.75
N PHE A 125 21.51 -14.62 -7.45
CA PHE A 125 20.54 -14.78 -8.53
C PHE A 125 19.10 -14.74 -7.98
N LEU A 126 18.84 -15.50 -6.92
CA LEU A 126 17.56 -15.50 -6.23
C LEU A 126 17.25 -14.13 -5.60
N ALA A 127 18.25 -13.49 -4.99
CA ALA A 127 18.10 -12.14 -4.45
C ALA A 127 17.74 -11.12 -5.56
N THR A 128 18.38 -11.22 -6.72
CA THR A 128 18.12 -10.32 -7.86
C THR A 128 16.68 -10.50 -8.37
N ILE A 129 16.24 -11.73 -8.60
CA ILE A 129 14.87 -12.03 -9.05
C ILE A 129 13.86 -11.51 -8.01
N ASN A 130 14.10 -11.80 -6.73
CA ASN A 130 13.16 -11.41 -5.69
C ASN A 130 13.10 -9.88 -5.50
N CYS A 131 14.24 -9.19 -5.64
CA CYS A 131 14.28 -7.74 -5.62
C CYS A 131 13.50 -7.14 -6.80
N ALA A 132 13.62 -7.72 -8.01
CA ALA A 132 12.84 -7.30 -9.18
C ALA A 132 11.34 -7.55 -9.00
N LEU A 133 10.96 -8.69 -8.41
CA LEU A 133 9.56 -8.96 -8.06
C LEU A 133 9.02 -7.94 -7.08
N LEU A 134 9.80 -7.55 -6.06
CA LEU A 134 9.42 -6.49 -5.12
C LEU A 134 9.19 -5.15 -5.83
N VAL A 135 10.03 -4.78 -6.81
CA VAL A 135 9.81 -3.58 -7.63
C VAL A 135 8.45 -3.63 -8.33
N ILE A 136 8.16 -4.76 -8.99
CA ILE A 136 6.90 -4.96 -9.71
C ILE A 136 5.73 -4.87 -8.74
N VAL A 137 5.76 -5.57 -7.62
CA VAL A 137 4.63 -5.64 -6.70
C VAL A 137 4.40 -4.29 -6.00
N PHE A 138 5.44 -3.61 -5.53
CA PHE A 138 5.32 -2.28 -4.91
C PHE A 138 4.88 -1.21 -5.93
N GLY A 139 5.46 -1.23 -7.14
CA GLY A 139 5.11 -0.30 -8.21
C GLY A 139 3.70 -0.52 -8.73
N TYR A 140 3.31 -1.78 -8.96
CA TYR A 140 1.99 -2.14 -9.45
C TYR A 140 0.89 -1.81 -8.43
N TYR A 141 1.14 -2.03 -7.14
CA TYR A 141 0.22 -1.60 -6.07
C TYR A 141 -0.05 -0.09 -6.13
N SER A 142 1.02 0.71 -6.26
CA SER A 142 0.93 2.17 -6.37
C SER A 142 0.15 2.61 -7.60
N LEU A 143 0.39 1.94 -8.73
CA LEU A 143 -0.30 2.21 -9.98
C LEU A 143 -1.79 1.88 -9.89
N LEU A 144 -2.17 0.79 -9.22
CA LEU A 144 -3.57 0.43 -9.00
C LEU A 144 -4.31 1.49 -8.17
N ILE A 145 -3.68 1.97 -7.09
CA ILE A 145 -4.23 3.09 -6.29
C ILE A 145 -4.40 4.33 -7.19
N TYR A 146 -3.36 4.69 -7.94
CA TYR A 146 -3.41 5.86 -8.82
C TYR A 146 -4.53 5.77 -9.86
N ARG A 147 -4.69 4.61 -10.52
CA ARG A 147 -5.74 4.39 -11.55
C ARG A 147 -7.16 4.50 -11.01
N LYS A 148 -7.37 4.28 -9.71
CA LYS A 148 -8.68 4.36 -9.07
C LYS A 148 -8.98 5.74 -8.48
N THR A 149 -8.07 6.68 -8.70
CA THR A 149 -8.19 8.07 -8.26
C THR A 149 -9.13 8.86 -9.19
N PRO A 150 -10.21 9.47 -8.67
CA PRO A 150 -11.11 10.27 -9.49
C PRO A 150 -10.37 11.49 -10.03
N ASN A 151 -10.44 11.70 -11.35
CA ASN A 151 -9.80 12.81 -12.06
C ASN A 151 -8.27 12.89 -11.98
N GLY A 152 -7.58 11.80 -11.58
CA GLY A 152 -6.11 11.77 -11.51
C GLY A 152 -5.48 12.75 -10.51
N LYS A 153 -6.29 13.38 -9.64
CA LYS A 153 -5.80 14.30 -8.61
C LYS A 153 -5.26 13.52 -7.43
N LEU A 154 -3.95 13.59 -7.16
CA LEU A 154 -3.30 12.88 -6.05
C LEU A 154 -3.96 13.15 -4.68
N LEU A 155 -4.52 14.35 -4.47
CA LEU A 155 -5.27 14.67 -3.24
C LEU A 155 -6.49 13.79 -3.02
N ALA A 156 -7.10 13.24 -4.07
CA ALA A 156 -8.27 12.36 -3.95
C ALA A 156 -7.92 10.95 -3.46
N ILE A 157 -6.64 10.54 -3.49
CA ILE A 157 -6.19 9.28 -2.89
C ILE A 157 -6.33 9.33 -1.35
N ARG A 158 -6.25 10.53 -0.78
CA ARG A 158 -6.46 10.78 0.65
C ARG A 158 -7.83 10.26 1.11
N GLU A 159 -8.84 10.32 0.25
CA GLU A 159 -10.23 10.01 0.61
C GLU A 159 -10.62 8.56 0.21
N MET A 160 -9.63 7.77 -0.19
CA MET A 160 -9.78 6.45 -0.78
C MET A 160 -9.69 5.34 0.27
N ILE A 161 -10.64 4.41 0.20
CA ILE A 161 -10.72 3.23 1.06
C ILE A 161 -10.49 2.00 0.20
N VAL A 162 -9.50 1.18 0.55
CA VAL A 162 -9.12 -0.01 -0.22
C VAL A 162 -9.74 -1.24 0.44
N GLN A 163 -10.79 -1.79 -0.18
CA GLN A 163 -11.53 -2.96 0.31
C GLN A 163 -11.30 -4.16 -0.61
N GLY A 164 -10.16 -4.83 -0.48
CA GLY A 164 -9.87 -6.10 -1.15
C GLY A 164 -9.99 -6.04 -2.67
N ASP A 165 -11.20 -6.26 -3.21
CA ASP A 165 -11.53 -6.23 -4.63
C ASP A 165 -11.95 -4.85 -5.14
N ASN A 166 -12.44 -3.97 -4.25
CA ASN A 166 -13.03 -2.69 -4.59
C ASN A 166 -12.41 -1.51 -3.85
N ILE A 167 -12.54 -0.32 -4.43
CA ILE A 167 -12.17 0.93 -3.79
C ILE A 167 -13.43 1.78 -3.65
N THR A 168 -13.66 2.30 -2.44
CA THR A 168 -14.73 3.24 -2.14
C THR A 168 -14.14 4.61 -1.79
N HIS A 169 -14.87 5.68 -2.11
CA HIS A 169 -14.47 7.06 -1.82
C HIS A 169 -15.37 7.62 -0.72
N LEU A 170 -14.76 8.28 0.26
CA LEU A 170 -15.52 8.98 1.30
C LEU A 170 -15.93 10.36 0.76
N ASN A 171 -17.24 10.63 0.64
CA ASN A 171 -17.70 12.01 0.42
C ASN A 171 -17.55 12.77 1.74
N LEU A 172 -16.45 13.50 1.91
CA LEU A 172 -16.36 14.44 3.03
C LEU A 172 -17.42 15.53 2.87
N PRO A 173 -18.08 15.96 3.96
CA PRO A 173 -18.93 17.13 3.89
C PRO A 173 -18.07 18.31 3.43
N THR A 174 -18.50 18.98 2.37
CA THR A 174 -17.96 20.27 1.96
C THR A 174 -17.97 21.17 3.18
N ILE A 175 -16.79 21.57 3.66
CA ILE A 175 -16.72 22.62 4.69
C ILE A 175 -17.21 23.88 4.01
N ASN A 176 -18.52 24.14 4.12
CA ASN A 176 -19.06 25.45 3.83
C ASN A 176 -18.42 26.40 4.84
N ASN A 177 -17.41 27.16 4.39
CA ASN A 177 -17.00 28.38 5.08
C ASN A 177 -18.13 29.39 4.93
N SER A 178 -19.24 29.16 5.65
CA SER A 178 -20.26 30.16 5.89
C SER A 178 -19.72 31.08 6.98
N ALA A 179 -18.80 31.96 6.59
CA ALA A 179 -18.48 33.13 7.39
C ALA A 179 -19.76 33.98 7.55
N SER A 180 -20.28 33.99 8.78
CA SER A 180 -20.99 35.09 9.44
C SER A 180 -21.98 35.92 8.60
N GLY A 181 -23.27 35.61 8.73
CA GLY A 181 -24.37 36.50 8.36
C GLY A 181 -25.58 36.27 9.28
N MET A 182 -25.94 37.30 10.04
CA MET A 182 -26.93 37.38 11.13
C MET A 182 -28.41 37.12 10.69
N ALA A 183 -29.09 36.15 11.35
CA ALA A 183 -30.53 36.04 11.74
C ALA A 183 -31.71 36.19 10.72
N PRO A 184 -32.98 35.75 11.02
CA PRO A 184 -33.50 34.74 11.97
C PRO A 184 -34.58 33.73 11.43
N ALA A 185 -34.70 32.59 12.13
CA ALA A 185 -35.90 31.75 12.46
C ALA A 185 -36.83 31.04 11.40
N GLN A 186 -36.82 29.69 11.54
CA GLN A 186 -37.90 28.66 11.40
C GLN A 186 -38.40 28.14 10.01
N PRO A 187 -39.01 26.92 9.89
CA PRO A 187 -39.01 25.71 10.75
C PRO A 187 -38.76 24.36 9.99
N ASN A 188 -38.53 23.30 10.76
CA ASN A 188 -38.63 21.84 10.48
C ASN A 188 -38.89 21.34 9.04
N HIS A 189 -37.94 20.56 8.50
CA HIS A 189 -38.27 19.38 7.69
C HIS A 189 -37.36 18.20 8.08
N THR A 190 -37.97 17.24 8.76
CA THR A 190 -37.51 15.86 8.87
C THR A 190 -37.48 15.26 7.47
N MET A 191 -36.32 14.81 6.98
CA MET A 191 -36.26 13.77 5.97
C MET A 191 -35.11 12.81 6.29
N THR A 192 -35.52 11.66 6.82
CA THR A 192 -34.85 10.37 6.74
C THR A 192 -34.36 10.13 5.31
N GLY A 193 -33.05 10.11 5.12
CA GLY A 193 -32.42 9.77 3.85
C GLY A 193 -31.17 8.95 4.11
N VAL A 194 -31.34 7.67 4.46
CA VAL A 194 -30.26 6.70 4.28
C VAL A 194 -30.08 6.55 2.78
N SER A 195 -29.22 7.37 2.22
CA SER A 195 -28.87 7.32 0.82
C SER A 195 -27.87 6.19 0.60
N VAL A 196 -28.39 4.98 0.44
CA VAL A 196 -27.65 3.84 -0.12
C VAL A 196 -27.27 4.22 -1.55
N PHE A 197 -26.02 4.60 -1.80
CA PHE A 197 -25.58 4.91 -3.16
C PHE A 197 -24.52 3.96 -3.69
N LYS A 198 -25.03 3.08 -4.56
CA LYS A 198 -24.54 2.65 -5.87
C LYS A 198 -23.04 2.82 -6.13
N THR A 199 -22.39 1.67 -6.25
CA THR A 199 -21.15 1.46 -6.99
C THR A 199 -21.18 2.26 -8.29
N ILE A 200 -20.28 3.25 -8.42
CA ILE A 200 -20.03 3.90 -9.69
C ILE A 200 -19.31 2.87 -10.55
N GLN A 201 -20.04 2.21 -11.45
CA GLN A 201 -19.40 1.50 -12.56
C GLN A 201 -18.73 2.55 -13.45
N SER A 202 -17.41 2.42 -13.58
CA SER A 202 -16.64 3.14 -14.58
C SER A 202 -17.12 2.71 -15.97
N PRO A 203 -17.39 3.64 -16.91
CA PRO A 203 -17.73 3.30 -18.27
C PRO A 203 -16.45 3.05 -19.09
N TYR A 204 -15.59 2.14 -18.65
CA TYR A 204 -14.46 1.58 -19.41
C TYR A 204 -14.06 0.22 -18.84
#